data_AF-A0A9D8L0U3-F1
#
_entry.id   AF-A0A9D8L0U3-F1
#
_cell.length_a   1.000
_cell.length_b   1.000
_cell.length_c   1.000
_cell.angle_alpha   90.00
_cell.angle_beta   90.00
_cell.angle_gamma   90.00
#
_symmetry.space_group_name_H-M   'P 1'
#
loop_
_entity.id
_entity.type
_entity.pdbx_description
1 polymer ?
#
loop_
_entity_poly.entity_id
_entity_poly.type
_entity_poly.pdbx_seq_one_letter_code
_entity_poly.pdbx_strand_id
1 'polypeptide(L)'
;MEALLRWQSPTLGMLVPERFMRTAERLGIIVQIGAWVLEMTLRQARIWRDQGFDDFNVAVNVSTLQLLRPGFFAEVMVLLQSTGVPARMLTLEINESALTNNVNFVYETLANLRNEGISLSLDNFGTGDSSLSALVRYPVDKLKIDRSFIKSAPAANREAAISRAIIAMGHQLGMTVIANGVESQAQLGFLRRNDCDVFQGYLFGEPMSAEAAGMTLRRRYLRPEAFAETRPDRTLLLLDDEENVLRSLVRLFRREGYRILAAGNVRDAFDLLAINDVQVILSDQRMSDMSGTEFLGRVKMLYPDTIRLVLSGYTDLNTVTDAINRGAIYRFLTKPWNDDELREHIRQAFRTHDELRKGREATGLARRDTLPGDGG
;
A
#
# COMPACT_ATOMS: atom_id res chain seq x y z
N MET A 1 -2.36 3.34 12.06
CA MET A 1 -2.71 2.20 12.95
C MET A 1 -4.15 2.36 13.38
N GLU A 2 -4.82 1.28 13.77
CA GLU A 2 -6.19 1.33 14.30
C GLU A 2 -6.23 0.72 15.70
N ALA A 3 -6.88 1.40 16.64
CA ALA A 3 -7.12 0.92 17.98
C ALA A 3 -8.33 -0.02 17.99
N LEU A 4 -8.07 -1.29 18.33
CA LEU A 4 -9.08 -2.34 18.32
C LEU A 4 -9.39 -2.80 19.74
N LEU A 5 -10.64 -2.65 20.14
CA LEU A 5 -11.09 -3.10 21.46
C LEU A 5 -11.00 -4.63 21.56
N ARG A 6 -10.47 -5.11 22.69
CA ARG A 6 -10.31 -6.51 23.03
C ARG A 6 -10.64 -6.67 24.51
N TRP A 7 -11.69 -7.42 24.84
CA TRP A 7 -12.13 -7.60 26.22
C TRP A 7 -11.62 -8.93 26.79
N GLN A 8 -10.73 -8.87 27.77
CA GLN A 8 -10.35 -10.05 28.55
C GLN A 8 -11.40 -10.33 29.63
N SER A 9 -12.29 -11.28 29.37
CA SER A 9 -13.26 -11.76 30.35
C SER A 9 -12.61 -12.83 31.25
N PRO A 10 -12.75 -12.73 32.58
CA PRO A 10 -12.24 -13.75 33.51
C PRO A 10 -12.83 -15.15 33.26
N THR A 11 -14.05 -15.23 32.74
CA THR A 11 -14.77 -16.50 32.54
C THR A 11 -14.84 -16.96 31.09
N LEU A 12 -14.82 -16.02 30.12
CA LEU A 12 -14.99 -16.33 28.70
C LEU A 12 -13.71 -16.16 27.87
N GLY A 13 -12.61 -15.76 28.50
CA GLY A 13 -11.35 -15.47 27.82
C GLY A 13 -11.42 -14.19 26.99
N MET A 14 -10.62 -14.12 25.92
CA MET A 14 -10.55 -12.95 25.05
C MET A 14 -11.79 -12.86 24.15
N LEU A 15 -12.54 -11.76 24.27
CA LEU A 15 -13.70 -11.44 23.46
C LEU A 15 -13.39 -10.33 22.47
N VAL A 16 -13.77 -10.57 21.22
CA VAL A 16 -13.74 -9.58 20.13
C VAL A 16 -15.03 -8.75 20.10
N PRO A 17 -15.00 -7.51 19.57
CA PRO A 17 -16.14 -6.59 19.58
C PRO A 17 -17.44 -7.20 19.07
N GLU A 18 -17.41 -8.01 18.02
CA GLU A 18 -18.59 -8.64 17.41
C GLU A 18 -19.41 -9.49 18.40
N ARG A 19 -18.78 -9.97 19.49
CA ARG A 19 -19.46 -10.75 20.54
C ARG A 19 -20.23 -9.92 21.56
N PHE A 20 -19.90 -8.63 21.75
CA PHE A 20 -20.49 -7.83 22.83
C PHE A 20 -21.00 -6.44 22.41
N MET A 21 -20.56 -5.90 21.27
CA MET A 21 -20.89 -4.53 20.85
C MET A 21 -22.39 -4.30 20.71
N ARG A 22 -23.13 -5.23 20.09
CA ARG A 22 -24.60 -5.15 19.98
C ARG A 22 -25.29 -5.06 21.34
N THR A 23 -24.79 -5.79 22.33
CA THR A 23 -25.31 -5.72 23.70
C THR A 23 -24.92 -4.40 24.36
N ALA A 24 -23.69 -3.93 24.15
CA ALA A 24 -23.22 -2.66 24.68
C ALA A 24 -24.00 -1.46 24.13
N GLU A 25 -24.34 -1.48 22.85
CA GLU A 25 -25.19 -0.47 22.21
C GLU A 25 -26.60 -0.48 22.78
N ARG A 26 -27.24 -1.65 22.86
CA ARG A 26 -28.59 -1.78 23.41
C ARG A 26 -28.69 -1.31 24.86
N LEU A 27 -27.63 -1.49 25.64
CA LEU A 27 -27.54 -1.04 27.02
C LEU A 27 -27.07 0.42 27.17
N GLY A 28 -26.69 1.10 26.07
CA GLY A 28 -26.15 2.46 26.08
C GLY A 28 -24.73 2.60 26.64
N ILE A 29 -24.13 1.51 27.15
CA ILE A 29 -22.77 1.51 27.70
C ILE A 29 -21.70 1.70 26.64
N ILE A 30 -22.05 1.58 25.34
CA ILE A 30 -21.12 1.85 24.23
C ILE A 30 -20.50 3.24 24.30
N VAL A 31 -21.24 4.22 24.82
CA VAL A 31 -20.74 5.59 25.01
C VAL A 31 -19.58 5.62 26.00
N GLN A 32 -19.74 4.94 27.14
CA GLN A 32 -18.72 4.88 28.19
C GLN A 32 -17.49 4.08 27.72
N ILE A 33 -17.73 2.98 27.01
CA ILE A 33 -16.67 2.18 26.39
C ILE A 33 -15.89 3.04 25.37
N GLY A 34 -16.59 3.78 24.51
CA GLY A 34 -15.96 4.62 23.51
C GLY A 34 -15.14 5.78 24.10
N ALA A 35 -15.64 6.42 25.16
CA ALA A 35 -14.89 7.42 25.92
C ALA A 35 -13.59 6.83 26.50
N TRP A 36 -13.68 5.65 27.12
CA TRP A 36 -12.52 4.93 27.65
C TRP A 36 -11.53 4.53 26.55
N VAL A 37 -12.00 4.02 25.40
CA VAL A 37 -11.14 3.66 24.27
C VAL A 37 -10.39 4.87 23.73
N LEU A 38 -11.07 6.02 23.57
CA LEU A 38 -10.43 7.26 23.14
C LEU A 38 -9.35 7.71 24.12
N GLU A 39 -9.65 7.73 25.41
CA GLU A 39 -8.69 8.10 26.45
C GLU A 39 -7.46 7.18 26.44
N MET A 40 -7.67 5.86 26.45
CA MET A 40 -6.57 4.90 26.46
C MET A 40 -5.73 4.98 25.18
N THR A 41 -6.36 5.21 24.04
CA THR A 41 -5.67 5.39 22.77
C THR A 41 -4.78 6.62 22.78
N LEU A 42 -5.29 7.76 23.25
CA LEU A 42 -4.52 9.01 23.31
C LEU A 42 -3.40 8.93 24.35
N ARG A 43 -3.63 8.30 25.51
CA ARG A 43 -2.57 8.01 26.48
C ARG A 43 -1.47 7.14 25.87
N GLN A 44 -1.83 6.09 25.13
CA GLN A 44 -0.84 5.24 24.47
C GLN A 44 -0.09 5.97 23.35
N ALA A 45 -0.78 6.80 22.57
CA ALA A 45 -0.16 7.66 21.57
C ALA A 45 0.84 8.63 22.22
N ARG A 46 0.52 9.19 23.39
CA ARG A 46 1.45 10.04 24.15
C ARG A 46 2.71 9.26 24.55
N ILE A 47 2.57 8.04 25.07
CA ILE A 47 3.72 7.19 25.42
C ILE A 47 4.63 6.96 24.20
N TRP A 48 4.07 6.66 23.03
CA TRP A 48 4.88 6.50 21.80
C TRP A 48 5.55 7.81 21.37
N ARG A 49 4.89 8.96 21.55
CA ARG A 49 5.51 10.27 21.29
C ARG A 49 6.66 10.58 22.23
N ASP A 50 6.53 10.26 23.50
CA ASP A 50 7.60 10.42 24.50
C ASP A 50 8.80 9.51 24.22
N GLN A 51 8.60 8.42 23.47
CA GLN A 51 9.66 7.55 22.96
C GLN A 51 10.30 8.06 21.66
N GLY A 52 9.86 9.22 21.14
CA GLY A 52 10.41 9.86 19.94
C GLY A 52 9.71 9.49 18.63
N PHE A 53 8.57 8.78 18.67
CA PHE A 53 7.79 8.51 17.46
C PHE A 53 6.83 9.66 17.19
N ASP A 54 6.95 10.31 16.03
CA ASP A 54 6.13 11.48 15.68
C ASP A 54 5.47 11.42 14.29
N ASP A 55 5.81 10.41 13.48
CA ASP A 55 5.20 10.07 12.20
C ASP A 55 4.29 8.82 12.32
N PHE A 56 3.15 8.97 13.01
CA PHE A 56 2.09 7.97 13.01
C PHE A 56 0.71 8.59 13.29
N ASN A 57 -0.33 7.94 12.76
CA ASN A 57 -1.72 8.23 13.06
C ASN A 57 -2.39 7.01 13.71
N VAL A 58 -3.28 7.26 14.67
CA VAL A 58 -4.10 6.24 15.33
C VAL A 58 -5.57 6.51 15.05
N ALA A 59 -6.23 5.50 14.50
CA ALA A 59 -7.65 5.52 14.22
C ALA A 59 -8.45 4.90 15.37
N VAL A 60 -9.57 5.52 15.74
CA VAL A 60 -10.49 5.04 16.77
C VAL A 60 -11.91 5.02 16.22
N ASN A 61 -12.59 3.89 16.39
CA ASN A 61 -14.00 3.72 16.04
C ASN A 61 -14.91 4.51 17.00
N VAL A 62 -15.84 5.28 16.44
CA VAL A 62 -16.81 6.08 17.18
C VAL A 62 -18.23 5.63 16.81
N SER A 63 -19.02 5.30 17.82
CA SER A 63 -20.42 4.92 17.60
C SER A 63 -21.30 6.13 17.24
N THR A 64 -22.36 5.90 16.48
CA THR A 64 -23.37 6.93 16.16
C THR A 64 -23.96 7.56 17.43
N LEU A 65 -24.17 6.77 18.49
CA LEU A 65 -24.67 7.28 19.77
C LEU A 65 -23.71 8.26 20.44
N GLN A 66 -22.38 8.08 20.30
CA GLN A 66 -21.41 9.05 20.80
C GLN A 66 -21.43 10.34 19.99
N LEU A 67 -21.47 10.24 18.65
CA LEU A 67 -21.53 11.42 17.78
C LEU A 67 -22.76 12.27 18.04
N LEU A 68 -23.89 11.66 18.41
CA LEU A 68 -25.14 12.35 18.71
C LEU A 68 -25.18 12.97 20.12
N ARG A 69 -24.19 12.72 20.99
CA ARG A 69 -24.18 13.30 22.33
C ARG A 69 -23.76 14.77 22.29
N PRO A 70 -24.55 15.65 22.93
CA PRO A 70 -24.09 17.01 23.23
C PRO A 70 -22.78 16.96 24.01
N GLY A 71 -21.77 17.70 23.51
CA GLY A 71 -20.47 17.80 24.15
C GLY A 71 -19.41 16.79 23.69
N PHE A 72 -19.72 15.87 22.78
CA PHE A 72 -18.72 14.92 22.25
C PHE A 72 -17.47 15.62 21.69
N PHE A 73 -17.66 16.69 20.91
CA PHE A 73 -16.55 17.53 20.43
C PHE A 73 -15.68 18.05 21.58
N ALA A 74 -16.29 18.65 22.60
CA ALA A 74 -15.59 19.19 23.75
C ALA A 74 -14.84 18.10 24.54
N GLU A 75 -15.44 16.91 24.68
CA GLU A 75 -14.83 15.74 25.33
C GLU A 75 -13.54 15.32 24.60
N VAL A 76 -13.57 15.22 23.27
CA VAL A 76 -12.38 14.88 22.47
C VAL A 76 -11.29 15.96 22.61
N MET A 77 -11.68 17.24 22.60
CA MET A 77 -10.72 18.35 22.77
C MET A 77 -10.03 18.34 24.14
N VAL A 78 -10.79 18.11 25.22
CA VAL A 78 -10.24 18.00 26.57
C VAL A 78 -9.25 16.82 26.67
N LEU A 79 -9.55 15.68 26.04
CA LEU A 79 -8.65 14.53 26.02
C LEU A 79 -7.36 14.82 25.24
N LEU A 80 -7.45 15.46 24.06
CA LEU A 80 -6.27 15.84 23.29
C LEU A 80 -5.39 16.83 24.04
N GLN A 81 -6.00 17.85 24.67
CA GLN A 81 -5.29 18.84 25.47
C GLN A 81 -4.61 18.21 26.69
N SER A 82 -5.32 17.38 27.46
CA SER A 82 -4.77 16.75 28.67
C SER A 82 -3.67 15.73 28.37
N THR A 83 -3.73 15.04 27.23
CA THR A 83 -2.70 14.09 26.80
C THR A 83 -1.54 14.74 26.03
N GLY A 84 -1.72 15.98 25.55
CA GLY A 84 -0.72 16.67 24.73
C GLY A 84 -0.46 15.99 23.38
N VAL A 85 -1.42 15.23 22.86
CA VAL A 85 -1.35 14.58 21.55
C VAL A 85 -1.88 15.57 20.49
N PRO A 86 -1.13 15.87 19.41
CA PRO A 86 -1.63 16.70 18.33
C PRO A 86 -2.87 16.10 17.67
N ALA A 87 -3.90 16.91 17.43
CA ALA A 87 -5.16 16.49 16.80
C ALA A 87 -4.96 15.72 15.47
N ARG A 88 -3.98 16.14 14.65
CA ARG A 88 -3.61 15.49 13.38
C ARG A 88 -3.23 14.01 13.49
N MET A 89 -2.86 13.54 14.67
CA MET A 89 -2.51 12.14 14.92
C MET A 89 -3.73 11.26 15.17
N LEU A 90 -4.88 11.86 15.48
CA LEU A 90 -6.12 11.15 15.72
C LEU A 90 -6.91 11.07 14.42
N THR A 91 -7.36 9.86 14.09
CA THR A 91 -8.41 9.64 13.09
C THR A 91 -9.64 9.09 13.80
N LEU A 92 -10.82 9.67 13.57
CA LEU A 92 -12.07 9.07 14.04
C LEU A 92 -12.73 8.32 12.89
N GLU A 93 -12.99 7.04 13.12
CA GLU A 93 -13.70 6.18 12.18
C GLU A 93 -15.18 6.16 12.54
N ILE A 94 -16.01 6.53 11.59
CA ILE A 94 -17.47 6.64 11.76
C ILE A 94 -18.14 5.65 10.81
N ASN A 95 -19.16 4.97 11.29
CA ASN A 95 -19.94 4.09 10.44
C ASN A 95 -20.79 4.93 9.47
N GLU A 96 -20.98 4.41 8.26
CA GLU A 96 -21.85 4.97 7.23
C GLU A 96 -23.26 5.35 7.74
N SER A 97 -23.86 4.52 8.60
CA SER A 97 -25.18 4.78 9.22
C SER A 97 -25.22 6.02 10.14
N ALA A 98 -24.07 6.54 10.59
CA ALA A 98 -24.03 7.78 11.34
C ALA A 98 -24.44 8.99 10.49
N LEU A 99 -24.23 8.92 9.17
CA LEU A 99 -24.46 10.03 8.24
C LEU A 99 -25.94 10.24 7.89
N THR A 100 -26.81 9.30 8.23
CA THR A 100 -28.26 9.42 7.96
C THR A 100 -29.04 9.93 9.19
N ASN A 101 -28.41 9.98 10.36
CA ASN A 101 -29.04 10.34 11.62
C ASN A 101 -28.79 11.81 11.99
N ASN A 102 -29.85 12.56 12.30
CA ASN A 102 -29.81 13.98 12.72
C ASN A 102 -28.74 14.80 11.97
N VAL A 103 -28.95 14.91 10.67
CA VAL A 103 -27.92 15.24 9.67
C VAL A 103 -27.16 16.53 9.98
N ASN A 104 -27.84 17.56 10.50
CA ASN A 104 -27.22 18.84 10.81
C ASN A 104 -26.29 18.76 12.04
N PHE A 105 -26.73 18.13 13.12
CA PHE A 105 -25.94 18.03 14.35
C PHE A 105 -24.67 17.19 14.15
N VAL A 106 -24.80 16.06 13.46
CA VAL A 106 -23.65 15.22 13.12
C VAL A 106 -22.69 15.97 12.20
N TYR A 107 -23.23 16.70 11.21
CA TYR A 107 -22.40 17.50 10.30
C TYR A 107 -21.59 18.55 11.04
N GLU A 108 -22.21 19.34 11.92
CA GLU A 108 -21.52 20.37 12.71
C GLU A 108 -20.44 19.76 13.61
N THR A 109 -20.74 18.63 14.26
CA THR A 109 -19.78 17.94 15.13
C THR A 109 -18.56 17.49 14.33
N LEU A 110 -18.76 16.86 13.17
CA LEU A 110 -17.67 16.41 12.30
C LEU A 110 -16.89 17.59 11.71
N ALA A 111 -17.58 18.65 11.27
CA ALA A 111 -16.92 19.85 10.75
C ALA A 111 -16.03 20.51 11.83
N ASN A 112 -16.50 20.62 13.06
CA ASN A 112 -15.73 21.15 14.17
C ASN A 112 -14.50 20.29 14.48
N LEU A 113 -14.65 18.96 14.54
CA LEU A 113 -13.53 18.04 14.75
C LEU A 113 -12.45 18.19 13.65
N ARG A 114 -12.89 18.28 12.39
CA ARG A 114 -11.99 18.46 11.24
C ARG A 114 -11.26 19.81 11.26
N ASN A 115 -11.95 20.88 11.65
CA ASN A 115 -11.35 22.22 11.75
C ASN A 115 -10.21 22.26 12.79
N GLU A 116 -10.28 21.44 13.83
CA GLU A 116 -9.22 21.26 14.82
C GLU A 116 -8.07 20.35 14.33
N GLY A 117 -8.17 19.83 13.11
CA GLY A 117 -7.17 18.99 12.46
C GLY A 117 -7.30 17.49 12.74
N ILE A 118 -8.41 17.04 13.35
CA ILE A 118 -8.69 15.60 13.47
C ILE A 118 -9.09 15.05 12.10
N SER A 119 -8.46 13.95 11.67
CA SER A 119 -8.87 13.26 10.45
C SER A 119 -10.17 12.48 10.66
N LEU A 120 -11.04 12.47 9.66
CA LEU A 120 -12.28 11.70 9.68
C LEU A 120 -12.27 10.63 8.60
N SER A 121 -12.66 9.40 8.97
CA SER A 121 -12.73 8.27 8.05
C SER A 121 -14.11 7.63 8.10
N LEU A 122 -14.68 7.34 6.93
CA LEU A 122 -15.91 6.57 6.83
C LEU A 122 -15.57 5.07 6.76
N ASP A 123 -16.07 4.29 7.71
CA ASP A 123 -15.78 2.86 7.84
C ASP A 123 -16.90 1.97 7.26
N ASN A 124 -16.50 0.79 6.78
CA ASN A 124 -17.33 -0.25 6.17
C ASN A 124 -18.21 0.23 5.00
N PHE A 125 -17.68 1.14 4.17
CA PHE A 125 -18.45 1.72 3.08
C PHE A 125 -18.89 0.66 2.06
N GLY A 126 -20.15 0.75 1.64
CA GLY A 126 -20.77 -0.13 0.65
C GLY A 126 -21.57 -1.30 1.24
N THR A 127 -21.56 -1.46 2.56
CA THR A 127 -22.35 -2.50 3.27
C THR A 127 -23.70 -1.99 3.80
N GLY A 128 -23.91 -0.67 3.82
CA GLY A 128 -25.12 -0.03 4.32
C GLY A 128 -26.00 0.59 3.23
N ASP A 129 -27.12 1.16 3.65
CA ASP A 129 -28.12 1.80 2.80
C ASP A 129 -27.84 3.30 2.53
N SER A 130 -26.63 3.83 2.74
CA SER A 130 -26.45 5.27 2.58
C SER A 130 -26.48 5.71 1.13
N SER A 131 -27.15 6.84 0.95
CA SER A 131 -27.12 7.57 -0.30
C SER A 131 -25.75 8.20 -0.50
N LEU A 132 -25.20 8.07 -1.71
CA LEU A 132 -24.03 8.82 -2.19
C LEU A 132 -24.13 10.32 -1.89
N SER A 133 -25.36 10.87 -1.83
CA SER A 133 -25.62 12.26 -1.47
C SER A 133 -25.17 12.62 -0.05
N ALA A 134 -25.22 11.67 0.90
CA ALA A 134 -24.68 11.90 2.25
C ALA A 134 -23.16 12.03 2.18
N LEU A 135 -22.47 11.12 1.49
CA LEU A 135 -21.02 11.12 1.37
C LEU A 135 -20.48 12.46 0.82
N VAL A 136 -21.13 13.03 -0.19
CA VAL A 136 -20.75 14.33 -0.78
C VAL A 136 -20.90 15.48 0.22
N ARG A 137 -21.87 15.40 1.14
CA ARG A 137 -22.15 16.47 2.10
C ARG A 137 -21.17 16.49 3.27
N TYR A 138 -20.72 15.34 3.75
CA TYR A 138 -19.98 15.24 5.01
C TYR A 138 -18.47 15.48 4.84
N PRO A 139 -17.83 16.17 5.80
CA PRO A 139 -16.41 16.52 5.71
C PRO A 139 -15.53 15.34 6.14
N VAL A 140 -15.56 14.24 5.38
CA VAL A 140 -14.71 13.06 5.64
C VAL A 140 -13.48 13.09 4.73
N ASP A 141 -12.31 12.73 5.28
CA ASP A 141 -11.03 12.77 4.57
C ASP A 141 -10.66 11.41 3.97
N LYS A 142 -11.21 10.33 4.52
CA LYS A 142 -10.84 8.95 4.18
C LYS A 142 -12.08 8.09 3.97
N LEU A 143 -11.99 7.18 2.99
CA LEU A 143 -13.03 6.22 2.66
C LEU A 143 -12.48 4.80 2.79
N LYS A 144 -13.03 4.01 3.70
CA LYS A 144 -12.50 2.69 4.05
C LYS A 144 -13.42 1.59 3.50
N ILE A 145 -12.88 0.81 2.56
CA ILE A 145 -13.59 -0.28 1.86
C ILE A 145 -13.75 -1.46 2.82
N ASP A 146 -14.98 -1.95 2.97
CA ASP A 146 -15.23 -3.13 3.80
C ASP A 146 -14.50 -4.38 3.30
N ARG A 147 -14.05 -5.21 4.25
CA ARG A 147 -13.29 -6.44 3.96
C ARG A 147 -14.05 -7.44 3.10
N SER A 148 -15.39 -7.44 3.12
CA SER A 148 -16.21 -8.35 2.32
C SER A 148 -16.02 -8.13 0.82
N PHE A 149 -15.76 -6.89 0.39
CA PHE A 149 -15.45 -6.57 -1.01
C PHE A 149 -14.02 -6.96 -1.40
N ILE A 150 -13.08 -6.96 -0.45
CA ILE A 150 -11.68 -7.33 -0.68
C ILE A 150 -11.48 -8.84 -0.72
N LYS A 151 -12.18 -9.58 0.14
CA LYS A 151 -12.00 -11.05 0.32
C LYS A 151 -12.09 -11.82 -1.00
N SER A 152 -13.02 -11.44 -1.88
CA SER A 152 -13.30 -12.13 -3.14
C SER A 152 -12.78 -11.40 -4.40
N ALA A 153 -12.22 -10.20 -4.25
CA ALA A 153 -11.87 -9.32 -5.37
C ALA A 153 -10.91 -9.93 -6.43
N PRO A 154 -9.95 -10.81 -6.09
CA PRO A 154 -9.09 -11.40 -7.13
C PRO A 154 -9.79 -12.38 -8.09
N ALA A 155 -10.96 -12.92 -7.71
CA ALA A 155 -11.63 -14.01 -8.44
C ALA A 155 -13.08 -13.70 -8.86
N ALA A 156 -13.76 -12.77 -8.18
CA ALA A 156 -15.18 -12.48 -8.39
C ALA A 156 -15.41 -11.12 -9.07
N ASN A 157 -16.10 -11.12 -10.21
CA ASN A 157 -16.29 -9.94 -11.05
C ASN A 157 -17.07 -8.82 -10.35
N ARG A 158 -18.01 -9.14 -9.45
CA ARG A 158 -18.89 -8.15 -8.81
C ARG A 158 -18.19 -7.38 -7.70
N GLU A 159 -17.57 -8.06 -6.74
CA GLU A 159 -16.86 -7.45 -5.61
C GLU A 159 -15.65 -6.66 -6.09
N ALA A 160 -14.95 -7.15 -7.12
CA ALA A 160 -13.89 -6.42 -7.78
C ALA A 160 -14.40 -5.12 -8.45
N ALA A 161 -15.56 -5.17 -9.10
CA ALA A 161 -16.18 -3.99 -9.71
C ALA A 161 -16.62 -2.96 -8.66
N ILE A 162 -17.20 -3.41 -7.54
CA ILE A 162 -17.57 -2.54 -6.41
C ILE A 162 -16.33 -1.87 -5.83
N SER A 163 -15.27 -2.64 -5.56
CA SER A 163 -14.00 -2.10 -5.04
C SER A 163 -13.43 -1.01 -5.98
N ARG A 164 -13.41 -1.25 -7.30
CA ARG A 164 -12.99 -0.24 -8.29
C ARG A 164 -13.84 1.01 -8.26
N ALA A 165 -15.16 0.85 -8.19
CA ALA A 165 -16.10 1.97 -8.14
C ALA A 165 -15.90 2.81 -6.87
N ILE A 166 -15.70 2.16 -5.72
CA ILE A 166 -15.42 2.85 -4.45
C ILE A 166 -14.10 3.61 -4.52
N ILE A 167 -13.04 3.01 -5.08
CA ILE A 167 -11.74 3.69 -5.22
C ILE A 167 -11.87 4.94 -6.09
N ALA A 168 -12.43 4.79 -7.30
CA ALA A 168 -12.61 5.91 -8.22
C ALA A 168 -13.48 7.03 -7.61
N MET A 169 -14.53 6.66 -6.88
CA MET A 169 -15.41 7.61 -6.19
C MET A 169 -14.67 8.37 -5.09
N GLY A 170 -13.91 7.68 -4.24
CA GLY A 170 -13.11 8.31 -3.19
C GLY A 170 -12.16 9.35 -3.77
N HIS A 171 -11.43 9.00 -4.83
CA HIS A 171 -10.52 9.93 -5.52
C HIS A 171 -11.24 11.14 -6.13
N GLN A 172 -12.39 10.93 -6.78
CA GLN A 172 -13.20 12.02 -7.34
C GLN A 172 -13.71 12.99 -6.27
N LEU A 173 -13.90 12.52 -5.04
CA LEU A 173 -14.30 13.33 -3.89
C LEU A 173 -13.10 13.89 -3.10
N GLY A 174 -11.87 13.66 -3.57
CA GLY A 174 -10.65 14.11 -2.89
C GLY A 174 -10.34 13.38 -1.58
N MET A 175 -10.85 12.15 -1.43
CA MET A 175 -10.66 11.31 -0.24
C MET A 175 -9.52 10.31 -0.46
N THR A 176 -8.81 9.97 0.61
CA THR A 176 -7.88 8.84 0.62
C THR A 176 -8.64 7.52 0.80
N VAL A 177 -8.40 6.53 -0.04
CA VAL A 177 -9.10 5.24 -0.01
C VAL A 177 -8.27 4.18 0.72
N ILE A 178 -8.86 3.57 1.74
CA ILE A 178 -8.25 2.53 2.57
C ILE A 178 -8.92 1.19 2.27
N ALA A 179 -8.17 0.16 1.92
CA ALA A 179 -8.69 -1.20 1.77
C ALA A 179 -8.48 -2.03 3.05
N ASN A 180 -9.57 -2.51 3.64
CA ASN A 180 -9.54 -3.39 4.82
C ASN A 180 -9.48 -4.87 4.47
N GLY A 181 -8.90 -5.66 5.38
CA GLY A 181 -8.89 -7.12 5.27
C GLY A 181 -8.01 -7.63 4.14
N VAL A 182 -6.90 -6.94 3.85
CA VAL A 182 -5.88 -7.44 2.92
C VAL A 182 -5.08 -8.55 3.59
N GLU A 183 -5.31 -9.77 3.16
CA GLU A 183 -4.76 -11.00 3.75
C GLU A 183 -3.79 -11.73 2.80
N SER A 184 -3.77 -11.37 1.51
CA SER A 184 -2.95 -12.02 0.50
C SER A 184 -2.28 -11.05 -0.47
N GLN A 185 -1.17 -11.47 -1.06
CA GLN A 185 -0.47 -10.72 -2.11
C GLN A 185 -1.33 -10.52 -3.36
N ALA A 186 -2.21 -11.47 -3.68
CA ALA A 186 -3.14 -11.34 -4.80
C ALA A 186 -4.13 -10.17 -4.60
N GLN A 187 -4.67 -10.02 -3.39
CA GLN A 187 -5.53 -8.87 -3.03
C GLN A 187 -4.75 -7.56 -3.09
N LEU A 188 -3.53 -7.52 -2.55
CA LEU A 188 -2.66 -6.34 -2.61
C LEU A 188 -2.35 -5.93 -4.06
N GLY A 189 -2.00 -6.89 -4.92
CA GLY A 189 -1.73 -6.66 -6.33
C GLY A 189 -2.96 -6.14 -7.08
N PHE A 190 -4.15 -6.68 -6.79
CA PHE A 190 -5.41 -6.14 -7.31
C PHE A 190 -5.61 -4.68 -6.87
N LEU A 191 -5.49 -4.38 -5.58
CA LEU A 191 -5.74 -3.05 -5.04
C LEU A 191 -4.75 -2.00 -5.57
N ARG A 192 -3.46 -2.35 -5.67
CA ARG A 192 -2.42 -1.48 -6.24
C ARG A 192 -2.68 -1.16 -7.72
N ARG A 193 -3.11 -2.13 -8.52
CA ARG A 193 -3.44 -1.90 -9.95
C ARG A 193 -4.65 -1.01 -10.16
N ASN A 194 -5.48 -0.84 -9.13
CA ASN A 194 -6.63 0.05 -9.15
C ASN A 194 -6.37 1.31 -8.31
N ASP A 195 -5.11 1.65 -8.06
CA ASP A 195 -4.66 2.89 -7.41
C ASP A 195 -5.20 3.11 -5.98
N CYS A 196 -5.50 2.05 -5.24
CA CYS A 196 -5.88 2.20 -3.82
C CYS A 196 -4.70 2.72 -2.99
N ASP A 197 -4.96 3.70 -2.11
CA ASP A 197 -3.92 4.49 -1.45
C ASP A 197 -3.30 3.79 -0.22
N VAL A 198 -4.14 3.17 0.61
CA VAL A 198 -3.72 2.61 1.91
C VAL A 198 -4.28 1.21 2.08
N PHE A 199 -3.48 0.32 2.67
CA PHE A 199 -3.84 -1.08 2.89
C PHE A 199 -3.80 -1.44 4.37
N GLN A 200 -4.80 -2.18 4.83
CA GLN A 200 -4.86 -2.71 6.19
C GLN A 200 -5.31 -4.17 6.16
N GLY A 201 -4.61 -5.02 6.90
CA GLY A 201 -4.99 -6.43 7.07
C GLY A 201 -3.83 -7.30 7.53
N TYR A 202 -4.11 -8.59 7.70
CA TYR A 202 -3.18 -9.56 8.29
C TYR A 202 -1.92 -9.79 7.46
N LEU A 203 -1.94 -9.41 6.17
CA LEU A 203 -0.73 -9.41 5.34
C LEU A 203 0.37 -8.50 5.93
N PHE A 204 -0.01 -7.43 6.63
CA PHE A 204 0.92 -6.44 7.19
C PHE A 204 1.14 -6.62 8.69
N GLY A 205 0.11 -7.07 9.40
CA GLY A 205 0.19 -7.34 10.82
C GLY A 205 -1.18 -7.67 11.39
N GLU A 206 -1.22 -8.66 12.28
CA GLU A 206 -2.40 -8.96 13.08
C GLU A 206 -2.58 -7.92 14.20
N PRO A 207 -3.81 -7.77 14.73
CA PRO A 207 -4.07 -6.99 15.94
C PRO A 207 -3.13 -7.43 17.07
N MET A 208 -2.38 -6.48 17.61
CA MET A 208 -1.32 -6.76 18.59
C MET A 208 -1.41 -5.84 19.80
N SER A 209 -0.67 -6.17 20.86
CA SER A 209 -0.59 -5.32 22.05
C SER A 209 0.08 -3.98 21.74
N ALA A 210 -0.18 -2.97 22.57
CA ALA A 210 0.45 -1.67 22.44
C ALA A 210 1.99 -1.73 22.51
N GLU A 211 2.54 -2.65 23.30
CA GLU A 211 3.98 -2.90 23.39
C GLU A 211 4.53 -3.42 22.05
N ALA A 212 3.89 -4.44 21.47
CA ALA A 212 4.29 -5.00 20.17
C ALA A 212 4.14 -3.98 19.03
N ALA A 213 3.10 -3.14 19.08
CA ALA A 213 2.93 -2.04 18.14
C ALA A 213 4.06 -1.00 18.27
N GLY A 214 4.47 -0.65 19.49
CA GLY A 214 5.62 0.22 19.74
C GLY A 214 6.93 -0.33 19.16
N MET A 215 7.16 -1.65 19.26
CA MET A 215 8.31 -2.30 18.64
C MET A 215 8.26 -2.25 17.11
N THR A 216 7.06 -2.34 16.52
CA THR A 216 6.84 -2.22 15.08
C THR A 216 7.12 -0.80 14.59
N LEU A 217 6.65 0.22 15.32
CA LEU A 217 7.00 1.62 15.05
C LEU A 217 8.52 1.80 15.10
N ARG A 218 9.18 1.31 16.15
CA ARG A 218 10.63 1.45 16.31
C ARG A 218 11.43 0.89 15.14
N ARG A 219 11.02 -0.24 14.56
CA ARG A 219 11.66 -0.82 13.36
C ARG A 219 11.59 0.10 12.15
N ARG A 220 10.60 0.99 12.04
CA ARG A 220 10.52 2.00 10.98
C ARG A 220 11.59 3.09 11.14
N TYR A 221 11.89 3.47 12.38
CA TYR A 221 12.88 4.51 12.70
C TYR A 221 14.34 4.00 12.79
N LEU A 222 14.54 2.70 13.02
CA LEU A 222 15.87 2.07 13.13
C LEU A 222 16.39 1.46 11.80
N ARG A 223 15.83 1.83 10.65
CA ARG A 223 16.41 1.49 9.33
C ARG A 223 17.29 2.64 8.82
N PRO A 224 18.61 2.64 9.07
CA PRO A 224 19.52 3.64 8.52
C PRO A 224 19.58 3.65 6.97
N GLU A 225 18.99 2.66 6.30
CA GLU A 225 18.76 2.66 4.85
C GLU A 225 17.83 3.81 4.39
N ALA A 226 17.00 4.37 5.28
CA ALA A 226 16.06 5.45 4.95
C ALA A 226 16.68 6.86 4.89
N PHE A 227 17.94 7.02 5.31
CA PHE A 227 18.67 8.31 5.29
C PHE A 227 19.83 8.32 4.28
N ALA A 228 20.06 7.24 3.55
CA ALA A 228 20.90 7.28 2.36
C ALA A 228 20.06 7.93 1.25
N GLU A 229 20.57 9.01 0.67
CA GLU A 229 19.97 9.67 -0.49
C GLU A 229 19.41 8.65 -1.49
N THR A 230 18.14 8.82 -1.84
CA THR A 230 17.36 8.04 -2.79
C THR A 230 18.10 7.83 -4.11
N ARG A 231 18.83 6.74 -4.22
CA ARG A 231 18.89 6.02 -5.50
C ARG A 231 17.75 5.00 -5.45
N PRO A 232 16.81 4.98 -6.40
CA PRO A 232 15.90 3.83 -6.49
C PRO A 232 16.80 2.59 -6.61
N ASP A 233 16.61 1.61 -5.73
CA ASP A 233 17.39 0.37 -5.73
C ASP A 233 17.34 -0.22 -7.15
N ARG A 234 18.44 -0.06 -7.90
CA ARG A 234 18.58 -0.55 -9.27
C ARG A 234 18.38 -2.06 -9.24
N THR A 235 17.22 -2.49 -9.69
CA THR A 235 16.75 -3.87 -9.59
C THR A 235 16.98 -4.56 -10.94
N LEU A 236 17.79 -5.62 -10.88
CA LEU A 236 18.14 -6.47 -12.02
C LEU A 236 17.46 -7.82 -11.83
N LEU A 237 16.61 -8.20 -12.78
CA LEU A 237 16.06 -9.56 -12.85
C LEU A 237 16.90 -10.41 -13.80
N LEU A 238 17.40 -11.52 -13.29
CA LEU A 238 18.10 -12.56 -14.03
C LEU A 238 17.13 -13.73 -14.23
N LEU A 239 16.95 -14.15 -15.48
CA LEU A 239 16.11 -15.29 -15.84
C LEU A 239 16.92 -16.26 -16.68
N ASP A 240 17.14 -17.46 -16.15
CA ASP A 240 17.84 -18.56 -16.84
C ASP A 240 17.40 -19.88 -16.19
N ASP A 241 16.97 -20.86 -16.99
CA ASP A 241 16.51 -22.16 -16.49
C ASP A 241 17.66 -23.12 -16.14
N GLU A 242 18.90 -22.78 -16.52
CA GLU A 242 20.11 -23.46 -16.06
C GLU A 242 20.60 -22.86 -14.73
N GLU A 243 20.42 -23.60 -13.63
CA GLU A 243 20.78 -23.15 -12.28
C GLU A 243 22.26 -22.72 -12.14
N ASN A 244 23.18 -23.38 -12.85
CA ASN A 244 24.60 -23.05 -12.82
C ASN A 244 24.91 -21.70 -13.49
N VAL A 245 24.21 -21.37 -14.58
CA VAL A 245 24.33 -20.09 -15.27
C VAL A 245 23.75 -18.99 -14.38
N LEU A 246 22.56 -19.21 -13.83
CA LEU A 246 21.90 -18.27 -12.93
C LEU A 246 22.76 -17.94 -11.70
N ARG A 247 23.36 -18.96 -11.06
CA ARG A 247 24.30 -18.78 -9.92
C ARG A 247 25.54 -17.98 -10.32
N SER A 248 26.07 -18.20 -11.53
CA SER A 248 27.24 -17.47 -12.04
C SER A 248 26.92 -15.99 -12.28
N LEU A 249 25.77 -15.69 -12.89
CA LEU A 249 25.28 -14.32 -13.10
C LEU A 249 25.00 -13.61 -11.76
N VAL A 250 24.34 -14.28 -10.81
CA VAL A 250 24.12 -13.72 -9.47
C VAL A 250 25.45 -13.37 -8.80
N ARG A 251 26.44 -14.26 -8.85
CA ARG A 251 27.78 -14.00 -8.30
C ARG A 251 28.47 -12.83 -9.00
N LEU A 252 28.33 -12.71 -10.31
CA LEU A 252 28.93 -11.66 -11.12
C LEU A 252 28.46 -10.26 -10.68
N PHE A 253 27.16 -10.09 -10.42
CA PHE A 253 26.56 -8.80 -10.12
C PHE A 253 26.43 -8.48 -8.63
N ARG A 254 26.67 -9.44 -7.72
CA ARG A 254 26.45 -9.27 -6.27
C ARG A 254 27.18 -8.06 -5.67
N ARG A 255 28.32 -7.66 -6.23
CA ARG A 255 29.15 -6.54 -5.74
C ARG A 255 28.91 -5.22 -6.48
N GLU A 256 27.98 -5.18 -7.43
CA GLU A 256 27.72 -3.99 -8.27
C GLU A 256 26.67 -3.04 -7.67
N GLY A 257 26.15 -3.35 -6.47
CA GLY A 257 25.18 -2.49 -5.78
C GLY A 257 23.76 -2.56 -6.37
N TYR A 258 23.43 -3.61 -7.12
CA TYR A 258 22.09 -3.88 -7.61
C TYR A 258 21.29 -4.74 -6.62
N ARG A 259 19.97 -4.55 -6.59
CA ARG A 259 19.05 -5.53 -6.05
C ARG A 259 18.84 -6.63 -7.09
N ILE A 260 19.40 -7.81 -6.85
CA ILE A 260 19.32 -8.93 -7.79
C ILE A 260 18.12 -9.80 -7.47
N LEU A 261 17.28 -10.01 -8.46
CA LEU A 261 16.22 -11.01 -8.47
C LEU A 261 16.63 -12.12 -9.45
N ALA A 262 16.38 -13.37 -9.11
CA ALA A 262 16.76 -14.51 -9.92
C ALA A 262 15.58 -15.47 -10.05
N ALA A 263 15.27 -15.87 -11.28
CA ALA A 263 14.21 -16.82 -11.60
C ALA A 263 14.75 -17.94 -12.46
N GLY A 264 14.41 -19.19 -12.11
CA GLY A 264 14.74 -20.37 -12.90
C GLY A 264 13.69 -20.71 -13.96
N ASN A 265 12.58 -19.96 -14.03
CA ASN A 265 11.52 -20.19 -14.99
C ASN A 265 10.71 -18.89 -15.21
N VAL A 266 9.94 -18.87 -16.29
CA VAL A 266 9.18 -17.69 -16.71
C VAL A 266 8.06 -17.32 -15.74
N ARG A 267 7.45 -18.30 -15.06
CA ARG A 267 6.39 -18.05 -14.08
C ARG A 267 6.94 -17.24 -12.90
N ASP A 268 8.02 -17.72 -12.30
CA ASP A 268 8.69 -17.06 -11.18
C ASP A 268 9.19 -15.66 -11.59
N ALA A 269 9.67 -15.50 -12.83
CA ALA A 269 10.08 -14.21 -13.36
C ALA A 269 8.92 -13.20 -13.41
N PHE A 270 7.73 -13.62 -13.87
CA PHE A 270 6.56 -12.75 -13.85
C PHE A 270 6.05 -12.47 -12.44
N ASP A 271 6.13 -13.45 -11.53
CA ASP A 271 5.79 -13.24 -10.12
C ASP A 271 6.71 -12.19 -9.47
N LEU A 272 8.00 -12.23 -9.80
CA LEU A 272 8.98 -11.24 -9.36
C LEU A 272 8.74 -9.86 -9.99
N LEU A 273 8.41 -9.78 -11.28
CA LEU A 273 8.05 -8.52 -11.94
C LEU A 273 6.76 -7.91 -11.39
N ALA A 274 5.84 -8.72 -10.87
CA ALA A 274 4.58 -8.24 -10.30
C ALA A 274 4.74 -7.54 -8.94
N ILE A 275 5.77 -7.92 -8.17
CA ILE A 275 5.97 -7.42 -6.79
C ILE A 275 7.18 -6.49 -6.63
N ASN A 276 7.99 -6.34 -7.68
CA ASN A 276 9.18 -5.50 -7.67
C ASN A 276 9.18 -4.53 -8.85
N ASP A 277 9.64 -3.29 -8.62
CA ASP A 277 9.97 -2.36 -9.70
C ASP A 277 11.31 -2.78 -10.32
N VAL A 278 11.25 -3.48 -11.46
CA VAL A 278 12.43 -4.00 -12.16
C VAL A 278 12.78 -3.10 -13.33
N GLN A 279 13.96 -2.48 -13.28
CA GLN A 279 14.41 -1.57 -14.33
C GLN A 279 15.15 -2.29 -15.45
N VAL A 280 15.83 -3.40 -15.15
CA VAL A 280 16.59 -4.17 -16.16
C VAL A 280 16.31 -5.67 -16.00
N ILE A 281 16.09 -6.35 -17.13
CA ILE A 281 16.00 -7.80 -17.22
C ILE A 281 17.12 -8.33 -18.10
N LEU A 282 17.78 -9.39 -17.67
CA LEU A 282 18.65 -10.23 -18.46
C LEU A 282 18.06 -11.64 -18.51
N SER A 283 17.52 -12.02 -19.67
CA SER A 283 16.91 -13.34 -19.89
C SER A 283 17.79 -14.21 -20.77
N ASP A 284 17.87 -15.50 -20.49
CA ASP A 284 18.30 -16.46 -21.49
C ASP A 284 17.31 -16.57 -22.64
N GLN A 285 17.81 -16.91 -23.82
CA GLN A 285 16.99 -17.11 -25.01
C GLN A 285 16.36 -18.49 -25.09
N ARG A 286 17.06 -19.54 -24.65
CA ARG A 286 16.65 -20.94 -24.78
C ARG A 286 16.22 -21.49 -23.43
N MET A 287 14.97 -21.24 -23.09
CA MET A 287 14.34 -21.81 -21.91
C MET A 287 13.33 -22.89 -22.29
N SER A 288 13.14 -23.87 -21.41
CA SER A 288 12.28 -25.05 -21.60
C SER A 288 10.81 -24.72 -21.97
N ASP A 289 10.20 -23.73 -21.33
CA ASP A 289 8.77 -23.44 -21.47
C ASP A 289 8.47 -22.39 -22.55
N MET A 290 9.34 -21.39 -22.72
CA MET A 290 9.11 -20.22 -23.57
C MET A 290 10.45 -19.56 -23.91
N SER A 291 10.61 -19.09 -25.15
CA SER A 291 11.85 -18.39 -25.53
C SER A 291 12.01 -17.04 -24.82
N GLY A 292 13.26 -16.63 -24.57
CA GLY A 292 13.58 -15.33 -23.98
C GLY A 292 12.99 -14.16 -24.77
N THR A 293 13.09 -14.21 -26.09
CA THR A 293 12.46 -13.24 -27.00
C THR A 293 10.95 -13.13 -26.84
N GLU A 294 10.25 -14.25 -26.62
CA GLU A 294 8.80 -14.25 -26.41
C GLU A 294 8.44 -13.68 -25.03
N PHE A 295 9.17 -14.11 -23.99
CA PHE A 295 9.03 -13.57 -22.64
C PHE A 295 9.21 -12.04 -22.64
N LEU A 296 10.31 -11.54 -23.21
CA LEU A 296 10.60 -10.10 -23.26
C LEU A 296 9.59 -9.33 -24.13
N GLY A 297 9.03 -9.96 -25.16
CA GLY A 297 7.91 -9.41 -25.92
C GLY A 297 6.67 -9.16 -25.05
N ARG A 298 6.33 -10.10 -24.15
CA ARG A 298 5.25 -9.92 -23.16
C ARG A 298 5.61 -8.87 -22.11
N VAL A 299 6.86 -8.85 -21.63
CA VAL A 299 7.35 -7.81 -20.71
C VAL A 299 7.19 -6.43 -21.33
N LYS A 300 7.53 -6.24 -22.61
CA LYS A 300 7.35 -4.94 -23.28
C LYS A 300 5.91 -4.42 -23.21
N MET A 301 4.92 -5.31 -23.32
CA MET A 301 3.51 -4.93 -23.28
C MET A 301 3.03 -4.60 -21.87
N LEU A 302 3.50 -5.34 -20.86
CA LEU A 302 3.04 -5.23 -19.46
C LEU A 302 3.88 -4.25 -18.63
N TYR A 303 5.16 -4.14 -18.93
CA TYR A 303 6.19 -3.36 -18.26
C TYR A 303 7.04 -2.61 -19.31
N PRO A 304 6.44 -1.62 -20.01
CA PRO A 304 7.08 -0.95 -21.14
C PRO A 304 8.40 -0.26 -20.76
N ASP A 305 8.55 0.13 -19.50
CA ASP A 305 9.65 0.95 -19.00
C ASP A 305 10.89 0.13 -18.64
N THR A 306 10.73 -1.18 -18.47
CA THR A 306 11.83 -2.08 -18.16
C THR A 306 12.75 -2.27 -19.36
N ILE A 307 14.07 -2.14 -19.18
CA ILE A 307 15.05 -2.42 -20.23
C ILE A 307 15.27 -3.93 -20.31
N ARG A 308 15.16 -4.47 -21.52
CA ARG A 308 15.09 -5.92 -21.79
C ARG A 308 16.32 -6.38 -22.56
N LEU A 309 17.17 -7.20 -21.96
CA LEU A 309 18.34 -7.80 -22.59
C LEU A 309 18.18 -9.31 -22.70
N VAL A 310 18.76 -9.88 -23.75
CA VAL A 310 18.76 -11.33 -23.95
C VAL A 310 20.19 -11.86 -24.07
N LEU A 311 20.47 -12.98 -23.39
CA LEU A 311 21.67 -13.80 -23.56
C LEU A 311 21.35 -14.97 -24.49
N SER A 312 22.17 -15.21 -25.50
CA SER A 312 21.93 -16.28 -26.46
C SER A 312 23.22 -16.83 -27.06
N GLY A 313 23.18 -18.07 -27.55
CA GLY A 313 24.30 -18.67 -28.28
C GLY A 313 24.36 -18.22 -29.74
N TYR A 314 25.47 -18.50 -30.41
CA TYR A 314 25.71 -18.15 -31.82
C TYR A 314 24.65 -18.68 -32.82
N THR A 315 23.84 -19.66 -32.42
CA THR A 315 22.85 -20.29 -33.31
C THR A 315 21.46 -19.62 -33.28
N ASP A 316 21.22 -18.62 -32.42
CA ASP A 316 19.90 -17.94 -32.33
C ASP A 316 19.88 -16.53 -32.96
N LEU A 317 20.84 -16.19 -33.83
CA LEU A 317 20.98 -14.83 -34.39
C LEU A 317 19.71 -14.33 -35.13
N ASN A 318 19.05 -15.20 -35.89
CA ASN A 318 17.91 -14.79 -36.73
C ASN A 318 16.68 -14.41 -35.89
N THR A 319 16.35 -15.19 -34.86
CA THR A 319 15.18 -14.94 -34.01
C THR A 319 15.37 -13.72 -33.11
N VAL A 320 16.60 -13.46 -32.68
CA VAL A 320 16.91 -12.28 -31.87
C VAL A 320 16.93 -11.00 -32.71
N THR A 321 17.44 -11.05 -33.95
CA THR A 321 17.50 -9.88 -34.84
C THR A 321 16.10 -9.32 -35.13
N ASP A 322 15.13 -10.20 -35.37
CA ASP A 322 13.74 -9.80 -35.58
C ASP A 322 13.10 -9.15 -34.33
N ALA A 323 13.43 -9.66 -33.14
CA ALA A 323 12.92 -9.12 -31.88
C ALA A 323 13.51 -7.73 -31.56
N ILE A 324 14.76 -7.47 -31.95
CA ILE A 324 15.38 -6.13 -31.86
C ILE A 324 14.66 -5.16 -32.80
N ASN A 325 14.40 -5.56 -34.05
CA ASN A 325 13.72 -4.71 -35.04
C ASN A 325 12.29 -4.34 -34.62
N ARG A 326 11.61 -5.22 -33.89
CA ARG A 326 10.28 -4.97 -33.29
C ARG A 326 10.35 -4.20 -31.97
N GLY A 327 11.56 -3.83 -31.54
CA GLY A 327 11.86 -3.12 -30.30
C GLY A 327 11.45 -3.88 -29.04
N ALA A 328 11.30 -5.21 -29.11
CA ALA A 328 10.99 -6.06 -27.96
C ALA A 328 12.20 -6.17 -27.02
N ILE A 329 13.39 -6.09 -27.59
CA ILE A 329 14.68 -6.25 -26.91
C ILE A 329 15.50 -4.99 -27.12
N TYR A 330 16.11 -4.50 -26.05
CA TYR A 330 17.04 -3.36 -26.07
C TYR A 330 18.40 -3.76 -26.65
N ARG A 331 18.93 -4.91 -26.20
CA ARG A 331 20.24 -5.41 -26.60
C ARG A 331 20.33 -6.92 -26.54
N PHE A 332 21.10 -7.48 -27.46
CA PHE A 332 21.49 -8.88 -27.49
C PHE A 332 22.94 -9.05 -27.03
N LEU A 333 23.19 -10.14 -26.30
CA LEU A 333 24.47 -10.51 -25.72
C LEU A 333 24.75 -12.00 -25.98
N THR A 334 26.02 -12.36 -26.19
CA THR A 334 26.41 -13.73 -26.59
C THR A 334 26.88 -14.57 -25.41
N LYS A 335 26.52 -15.86 -25.39
CA LYS A 335 27.13 -16.91 -24.55
C LYS A 335 28.28 -17.61 -25.32
N PRO A 336 29.43 -17.92 -24.68
CA PRO A 336 29.84 -17.49 -23.34
C PRO A 336 30.14 -15.98 -23.31
N TRP A 337 29.87 -15.33 -22.18
CA TRP A 337 30.07 -13.89 -22.02
C TRP A 337 31.45 -13.57 -21.43
N ASN A 338 31.91 -12.34 -21.68
CA ASN A 338 33.00 -11.74 -20.93
C ASN A 338 32.42 -10.97 -19.73
N ASP A 339 32.93 -11.22 -18.52
CA ASP A 339 32.41 -10.64 -17.28
C ASP A 339 32.46 -9.10 -17.26
N ASP A 340 33.54 -8.49 -17.75
CA ASP A 340 33.70 -7.03 -17.76
C ASP A 340 32.78 -6.38 -18.79
N GLU A 341 32.67 -7.00 -19.96
CA GLU A 341 31.77 -6.54 -21.02
C GLU A 341 30.31 -6.62 -20.57
N LEU A 342 29.92 -7.74 -19.95
CA LEU A 342 28.56 -7.96 -19.46
C LEU A 342 28.19 -6.96 -18.36
N ARG A 343 29.12 -6.63 -17.44
CA ARG A 343 28.91 -5.56 -16.44
C ARG A 343 28.65 -4.21 -17.09
N GLU A 344 29.43 -3.87 -18.12
CA GLU A 344 29.28 -2.59 -18.80
C GLU A 344 27.94 -2.49 -19.54
N HIS A 345 27.50 -3.56 -20.22
CA HIS A 345 26.19 -3.58 -20.88
C HIS A 345 25.03 -3.40 -19.88
N ILE A 346 25.10 -4.01 -18.69
CA ILE A 346 24.10 -3.80 -17.64
C ILE A 346 24.13 -2.38 -17.09
N ARG A 347 25.32 -1.79 -16.86
CA ARG A 347 25.43 -0.38 -16.42
C ARG A 347 24.81 0.57 -17.45
N GLN A 348 25.05 0.32 -18.73
CA GLN A 348 24.46 1.10 -19.82
C GLN A 348 22.94 0.96 -19.86
N ALA A 349 22.41 -0.25 -19.68
CA ALA A 349 20.97 -0.49 -19.60
C ALA A 349 20.30 0.35 -18.50
N PHE A 350 20.88 0.40 -17.30
CA PHE A 350 20.37 1.25 -16.23
C PHE A 350 20.45 2.75 -16.56
N ARG A 351 21.52 3.22 -17.22
CA ARG A 351 21.60 4.63 -17.67
C ARG A 351 20.49 4.97 -18.66
N THR A 352 20.24 4.08 -19.63
CA THR A 352 19.15 4.26 -20.60
C THR A 352 17.78 4.26 -19.95
N HIS A 353 17.55 3.40 -18.95
CA HIS A 353 16.33 3.44 -18.15
C HIS A 353 16.14 4.81 -17.49
N ASP A 354 17.19 5.33 -16.84
CA ASP A 354 17.17 6.63 -16.16
C ASP A 354 16.89 7.79 -17.14
N GLU A 355 17.45 7.74 -18.36
CA GLU A 355 17.22 8.73 -19.42
C GLU A 355 15.78 8.69 -19.95
N LEU A 356 15.23 7.50 -20.23
CA LEU A 356 13.86 7.33 -20.69
C LEU A 356 12.85 7.82 -19.65
N ARG A 357 13.12 7.56 -18.36
CA ARG A 357 12.30 8.03 -17.25
C ARG A 357 12.31 9.56 -17.16
N LYS A 358 13.50 10.18 -17.17
CA LYS A 358 13.65 11.65 -17.16
C LYS A 358 12.97 12.32 -18.38
N GLY A 359 13.10 11.73 -19.57
CA GLY A 359 12.47 12.24 -20.78
C GLY A 359 10.94 12.28 -20.71
N ARG A 360 10.32 11.31 -20.03
CA ARG A 360 8.86 11.25 -19.81
C ARG A 360 8.37 12.19 -18.71
N GLU A 361 9.16 12.34 -17.64
CA GLU A 361 8.92 13.34 -16.60
C GLU A 361 8.96 14.77 -17.20
N ALA A 362 9.88 15.03 -18.15
CA ALA A 362 9.98 16.32 -18.85
C ALA A 362 8.89 16.58 -19.90
N THR A 363 8.28 15.53 -20.49
CA THR A 363 7.17 15.66 -21.47
C THR A 363 5.78 15.63 -20.83
N GLY A 364 5.68 15.66 -19.50
CA GLY A 364 4.41 15.78 -18.76
C GLY A 364 3.52 14.53 -18.82
N LEU A 365 4.06 13.39 -19.24
CA LEU A 365 3.32 12.13 -19.40
C LEU A 365 3.83 11.03 -18.45
N ALA A 366 4.14 11.37 -17.20
CA ALA A 366 4.05 10.46 -16.05
C ALA A 366 4.12 11.22 -14.71
N ARG A 367 3.15 10.92 -13.85
CA ARG A 367 3.08 11.08 -12.37
C ARG A 367 3.42 12.47 -11.80
N ARG A 368 2.36 13.24 -11.50
CA ARG A 368 2.40 14.29 -10.47
C ARG A 368 2.55 13.63 -9.09
N ASP A 369 3.76 13.21 -8.76
CA ASP A 369 4.16 12.88 -7.38
C ASP A 369 5.23 13.91 -6.94
N THR A 370 4.81 15.17 -6.78
CA THR A 370 5.51 16.16 -5.96
C THR A 370 4.52 17.25 -5.51
N LEU A 371 4.08 17.17 -4.27
CA LEU A 371 3.93 18.35 -3.39
C LEU A 371 5.15 18.31 -2.42
N PRO A 372 5.60 19.41 -1.80
CA PRO A 372 5.03 20.77 -1.74
C PRO A 372 6.07 21.92 -1.85
N GLY A 373 5.61 23.17 -1.79
CA GLY A 373 6.44 24.33 -1.47
C GLY A 373 5.62 25.60 -1.28
N ASP A 374 5.36 25.94 -0.02
CA ASP A 374 4.98 27.29 0.41
C ASP A 374 5.93 28.35 -0.17
N GLY A 375 5.36 29.50 -0.56
CA GLY A 375 6.13 30.69 -0.89
C GLY A 375 5.28 31.78 -1.54
N GLY A 376 4.63 32.61 -0.72
CA GLY A 376 4.00 33.87 -1.15
C GLY A 376 2.77 34.25 -0.35
#